data_AF-A0A2W1J6U4-F1
#
_entry.id   AF-A0A2W1J6U4-F1
#
_cell.length_a   1.000
_cell.length_b   1.000
_cell.length_c   1.000
_cell.angle_alpha   90.00
_cell.angle_beta   90.00
_cell.angle_gamma   90.00
#
_symmetry.space_group_name_H-M   'P 1'
#
loop_
_entity.id
_entity.type
_entity.pdbx_description
1 polymer ?
#
loop_
_entity_poly.entity_id
_entity_poly.type
_entity_poly.pdbx_seq_one_letter_code
_entity_poly.pdbx_strand_id
1 'polypeptide(L)'
;MLKRISSVLAILPLMFAAPVVAGESDRLPRTMQTFLGAQQLVSEQRFDEALPLYWETFETTRDPMLKRLAATGVLHLHLTAGFYHKRSPEKVIPHLDEALKLKPDLSNAWHDKGIAHCELKQYSACDQSLTMAIKHSRPEHEYLIVWKRAMHRADMGKRNLAAQDFALAIKQAVAQGETKAAQAFALSARAEGININLP
;
A
#
# COMPACT_ATOMS: atom_id res chain seq x y z
N MET A 1 -2.99 29.75 -17.65
CA MET A 1 -2.42 29.67 -16.29
C MET A 1 -3.26 28.69 -15.46
N LEU A 2 -2.64 27.58 -15.06
CA LEU A 2 -2.85 26.81 -13.82
C LEU A 2 -4.29 26.69 -13.24
N LYS A 3 -4.86 25.46 -13.25
CA LYS A 3 -4.94 24.55 -12.08
C LYS A 3 -5.87 23.34 -12.32
N ARG A 4 -5.33 22.15 -11.97
CA ARG A 4 -5.91 21.02 -11.20
C ARG A 4 -7.34 20.56 -11.56
N ILE A 5 -7.56 19.29 -11.90
CA ILE A 5 -7.96 18.17 -11.01
C ILE A 5 -7.80 16.88 -11.85
N SER A 6 -6.89 15.97 -11.52
CA SER A 6 -7.18 14.73 -10.76
C SER A 6 -8.30 13.85 -11.32
N SER A 7 -7.92 12.95 -12.23
CA SER A 7 -8.57 11.65 -12.44
C SER A 7 -7.44 10.67 -12.81
N VAL A 8 -6.74 9.97 -11.91
CA VAL A 8 -7.16 8.77 -11.14
C VAL A 8 -8.02 7.76 -11.93
N LEU A 9 -8.20 7.94 -13.25
CA LEU A 9 -8.99 7.05 -14.11
C LEU A 9 -8.37 6.83 -15.50
N ALA A 10 -7.05 6.97 -15.63
CA ALA A 10 -6.32 6.62 -16.86
C ALA A 10 -5.68 5.21 -16.77
N ILE A 11 -6.21 4.36 -15.87
CA ILE A 11 -6.03 2.91 -15.94
C ILE A 11 -7.37 2.36 -16.42
N LEU A 12 -7.35 1.78 -17.63
CA LEU A 12 -8.41 1.16 -18.44
C LEU A 12 -9.25 2.10 -19.33
N PRO A 13 -9.34 1.88 -20.66
CA PRO A 13 -8.93 0.70 -21.44
C PRO A 13 -8.00 1.03 -22.61
N LEU A 14 -6.80 0.44 -22.64
CA LEU A 14 -6.10 0.21 -23.92
C LEU A 14 -6.10 -1.28 -24.32
N MET A 15 -6.79 -2.17 -23.57
CA MET A 15 -6.91 -3.59 -23.92
C MET A 15 -8.27 -4.23 -23.53
N PHE A 16 -9.38 -3.49 -23.67
CA PHE A 16 -10.66 -4.13 -24.03
C PHE A 16 -10.85 -4.16 -25.56
N ALA A 17 -9.79 -3.86 -26.32
CA ALA A 17 -9.82 -3.86 -27.78
C ALA A 17 -9.38 -5.24 -28.27
N ALA A 18 -10.35 -6.16 -28.31
CA ALA A 18 -10.27 -7.50 -28.88
C ALA A 18 -9.28 -8.49 -28.19
N PRO A 19 -9.62 -9.79 -28.11
CA PRO A 19 -8.58 -10.79 -27.96
C PRO A 19 -7.58 -10.58 -29.11
N VAL A 20 -6.28 -10.55 -28.79
CA VAL A 20 -5.25 -10.68 -29.83
C VAL A 20 -5.64 -11.91 -30.65
N VAL A 21 -5.92 -11.70 -31.94
CA VAL A 21 -6.33 -12.79 -32.83
C VAL A 21 -5.25 -13.87 -32.72
N ALA A 22 -5.66 -15.11 -32.44
CA ALA A 22 -4.75 -16.25 -32.34
C ALA A 22 -3.91 -16.32 -33.62
N GLY A 23 -2.63 -15.90 -33.54
CA GLY A 23 -1.72 -15.75 -34.68
C GLY A 23 -0.95 -14.42 -34.76
N GLU A 24 -1.46 -13.33 -34.17
CA GLU A 24 -0.73 -12.04 -34.10
C GLU A 24 0.20 -11.96 -32.87
N SER A 25 -0.10 -12.67 -31.78
CA SER A 25 0.75 -12.72 -30.57
C SER A 25 2.13 -13.29 -30.85
N ASP A 26 2.21 -14.29 -31.73
CA ASP A 26 3.44 -15.06 -31.99
C ASP A 26 4.50 -14.23 -32.73
N ARG A 27 4.07 -13.11 -33.34
CA ARG A 27 4.95 -12.16 -34.04
C ARG A 27 5.52 -11.09 -33.11
N LEU A 28 5.01 -10.97 -31.89
CA LEU A 28 5.48 -9.99 -30.93
C LEU A 28 6.81 -10.43 -30.30
N PRO A 29 7.65 -9.48 -29.83
CA PRO A 29 8.82 -9.81 -29.03
C PRO A 29 8.43 -10.66 -27.81
N ARG A 30 9.27 -11.63 -27.43
CA ARG A 30 9.00 -12.54 -26.30
C ARG A 30 8.59 -11.80 -25.02
N THR A 31 9.25 -10.69 -24.69
CA THR A 31 8.93 -9.88 -23.50
C THR A 31 7.52 -9.28 -23.56
N MET A 32 7.04 -8.91 -24.75
CA MET A 32 5.67 -8.42 -24.93
C MET A 32 4.65 -9.55 -24.78
N GLN A 33 4.95 -10.74 -25.30
CA GLN A 33 4.10 -11.92 -25.11
C GLN A 33 3.98 -12.30 -23.63
N THR A 34 5.10 -12.32 -22.90
CA THR A 34 5.14 -12.56 -21.45
C THR A 34 4.29 -11.53 -20.69
N PHE A 35 4.41 -10.25 -21.03
CA PHE A 35 3.61 -9.18 -20.43
C PHE A 35 2.10 -9.36 -20.66
N LEU A 36 1.70 -9.65 -21.91
CA LEU A 36 0.30 -9.88 -22.26
C LEU A 36 -0.25 -11.13 -21.57
N GLY A 37 0.54 -12.20 -21.47
CA GLY A 37 0.19 -13.39 -20.70
C GLY A 37 -0.05 -13.08 -19.22
N ALA A 38 0.79 -12.22 -18.63
CA ALA A 38 0.57 -11.73 -17.27
C ALA A 38 -0.77 -10.99 -17.15
N GLN A 39 -1.09 -10.09 -18.09
CA GLN A 39 -2.36 -9.35 -18.10
C GLN A 39 -3.58 -10.28 -18.21
N GLN A 40 -3.48 -11.32 -19.04
CA GLN A 40 -4.55 -12.31 -19.18
C GLN A 40 -4.80 -13.04 -17.86
N LEU A 41 -3.75 -13.51 -17.19
CA LEU A 41 -3.85 -14.17 -15.89
C LEU A 41 -4.45 -13.24 -14.82
N VAL A 42 -4.14 -11.93 -14.86
CA VAL A 42 -4.81 -10.94 -13.99
C VAL A 42 -6.31 -10.85 -14.26
N SER A 43 -6.74 -10.89 -15.52
CA SER A 43 -8.17 -10.88 -15.87
C SER A 43 -8.91 -12.12 -15.35
N GLU A 44 -8.18 -13.22 -15.18
CA GLU A 44 -8.66 -14.49 -14.62
C GLU A 44 -8.51 -14.54 -13.08
N GLN A 45 -8.04 -13.47 -12.42
CA GLN A 45 -7.74 -13.43 -10.98
C GLN A 45 -6.65 -14.41 -10.52
N ARG A 46 -5.80 -14.89 -11.45
CA ARG A 46 -4.68 -15.80 -11.20
C ARG A 46 -3.40 -15.02 -10.89
N PHE A 47 -3.42 -14.27 -9.79
CA PHE A 47 -2.37 -13.31 -9.46
C PHE A 47 -1.01 -13.96 -9.19
N ASP A 48 -0.99 -15.13 -8.56
CA ASP A 48 0.23 -15.89 -8.26
C ASP A 48 0.98 -16.30 -9.53
N GLU A 49 0.25 -16.59 -10.60
CA GLU A 49 0.80 -16.96 -11.90
C GLU A 49 1.15 -15.73 -12.75
N ALA A 50 0.40 -14.63 -12.61
CA ALA A 50 0.66 -13.39 -13.33
C ALA A 50 1.94 -12.68 -12.86
N LEU A 51 2.21 -12.72 -11.55
CA LEU A 51 3.33 -12.02 -10.92
C LEU A 51 4.72 -12.37 -11.51
N PRO A 52 5.13 -13.65 -11.60
CA PRO A 52 6.44 -14.00 -12.15
C PRO A 52 6.60 -13.54 -13.61
N LEU A 53 5.53 -13.48 -14.40
CA LEU A 53 5.57 -13.00 -15.78
C LEU A 53 5.79 -11.47 -15.86
N TYR A 54 5.14 -10.69 -14.99
CA TYR A 54 5.45 -9.26 -14.90
C TYR A 54 6.89 -9.02 -14.42
N TRP A 55 7.39 -9.82 -13.48
CA TRP A 55 8.78 -9.71 -13.02
C TRP A 55 9.78 -10.05 -14.13
N GLU A 56 9.56 -11.17 -14.84
CA GLU A 56 10.38 -11.57 -15.98
C GLU A 56 10.40 -10.45 -17.03
N THR A 57 9.24 -9.87 -17.35
CA THR A 57 9.14 -8.75 -18.28
C THR A 57 9.96 -7.55 -17.79
N PHE A 58 9.82 -7.17 -16.52
CA PHE A 58 10.53 -6.03 -15.92
C PHE A 58 12.05 -6.18 -15.98
N GLU A 59 12.55 -7.37 -15.65
CA GLU A 59 13.98 -7.69 -15.63
C GLU A 59 14.59 -7.76 -17.04
N THR A 60 13.89 -8.43 -17.95
CA THR A 60 14.48 -8.81 -19.25
C THR A 60 14.24 -7.77 -20.35
N THR A 61 13.22 -6.92 -20.23
CA THR A 61 12.92 -5.95 -21.29
C THR A 61 13.93 -4.81 -21.34
N ARG A 62 14.31 -4.44 -22.56
CA ARG A 62 15.09 -3.23 -22.86
C ARG A 62 14.20 -2.02 -23.19
N ASP A 63 12.90 -2.25 -23.43
CA ASP A 63 11.93 -1.19 -23.71
C ASP A 63 11.57 -0.46 -22.40
N PRO A 64 11.85 0.85 -22.27
CA PRO A 64 11.57 1.61 -21.05
C PRO A 64 10.08 1.73 -20.72
N MET A 65 9.21 1.79 -21.73
CA MET A 65 7.76 1.85 -21.53
C MET A 65 7.25 0.51 -21.02
N LEU A 66 7.65 -0.59 -21.66
CA LEU A 66 7.26 -1.93 -21.23
C LEU A 66 7.81 -2.24 -19.82
N LYS A 67 9.04 -1.80 -19.51
CA LYS A 67 9.61 -1.92 -18.16
C LYS A 67 8.75 -1.22 -17.12
N ARG A 68 8.30 0.00 -17.41
CA ARG A 68 7.44 0.78 -16.50
C ARG A 68 6.06 0.13 -16.32
N LEU A 69 5.49 -0.40 -17.40
CA LEU A 69 4.21 -1.12 -17.35
C LEU A 69 4.34 -2.39 -16.51
N ALA A 70 5.40 -3.17 -16.73
CA ALA A 70 5.68 -4.37 -15.95
C ALA A 70 5.89 -4.07 -14.47
N ALA A 71 6.68 -3.04 -14.12
CA ALA A 71 6.85 -2.60 -12.74
C ALA A 71 5.53 -2.17 -12.08
N THR A 72 4.65 -1.51 -12.84
CA THR A 72 3.31 -1.14 -12.37
C THR A 72 2.45 -2.38 -12.12
N GLY A 73 2.52 -3.38 -13.00
CA GLY A 73 1.87 -4.68 -12.84
C GLY A 73 2.34 -5.40 -11.58
N VAL A 74 3.66 -5.54 -11.38
CA VAL A 74 4.25 -6.13 -10.17
C VAL A 74 3.75 -5.41 -8.91
N LEU A 75 3.84 -4.07 -8.90
CA LEU A 75 3.39 -3.27 -7.77
C LEU A 75 1.90 -3.47 -7.48
N HIS A 76 1.06 -3.41 -8.52
CA HIS A 76 -0.38 -3.57 -8.37
C HIS A 76 -0.73 -4.96 -7.84
N LEU A 77 -0.10 -6.02 -8.37
CA LEU A 77 -0.34 -7.38 -7.91
C LEU A 77 0.07 -7.60 -6.45
N HIS A 78 1.21 -7.06 -6.03
CA HIS A 78 1.61 -7.17 -4.63
C HIS A 78 0.65 -6.46 -3.66
N LEU A 79 0.20 -5.25 -4.02
CA LEU A 79 -0.79 -4.53 -3.24
C LEU A 79 -2.15 -5.23 -3.23
N THR A 80 -2.57 -5.73 -4.39
CA THR A 80 -3.84 -6.43 -4.57
C THR A 80 -3.84 -7.78 -3.86
N ALA A 81 -2.81 -8.61 -4.02
CA ALA A 81 -2.63 -9.84 -3.25
C ALA A 81 -2.60 -9.55 -1.75
N GLY A 82 -1.93 -8.48 -1.33
CA GLY A 82 -1.97 -8.03 0.06
C GLY A 82 -3.36 -7.67 0.57
N PHE A 83 -4.19 -7.08 -0.28
CA PHE A 83 -5.59 -6.79 0.03
C PHE A 83 -6.46 -8.06 0.08
N TYR A 84 -6.30 -8.98 -0.88
CA TYR A 84 -7.02 -10.26 -0.91
C TYR A 84 -6.64 -11.18 0.25
N HIS A 85 -5.39 -11.12 0.71
CA HIS A 85 -4.88 -11.88 1.84
C HIS A 85 -4.98 -11.15 3.18
N LYS A 86 -5.88 -10.16 3.32
CA LYS A 86 -6.14 -9.48 4.62
C LYS A 86 -6.55 -10.40 5.78
N ARG A 87 -6.72 -11.71 5.56
CA ARG A 87 -6.94 -12.74 6.58
C ARG A 87 -5.70 -13.61 6.89
N SER A 88 -4.60 -13.41 6.18
CA SER A 88 -3.33 -14.14 6.29
C SER A 88 -2.17 -13.15 6.28
N PRO A 89 -1.94 -12.42 7.39
CA PRO A 89 -0.89 -11.39 7.48
C PRO A 89 0.51 -11.91 7.12
N GLU A 90 0.78 -13.20 7.34
CA GLU A 90 2.02 -13.88 6.96
C GLU A 90 2.23 -13.98 5.43
N LYS A 91 1.16 -14.05 4.65
CA LYS A 91 1.24 -14.16 3.18
C LYS A 91 1.42 -12.81 2.50
N VAL A 92 0.95 -11.72 3.11
CA VAL A 92 1.01 -10.37 2.51
C VAL A 92 2.38 -9.72 2.65
N ILE A 93 3.12 -9.98 3.74
CA ILE A 93 4.41 -9.32 4.01
C ILE A 93 5.42 -9.51 2.86
N PRO A 94 5.65 -10.72 2.31
CA PRO A 94 6.58 -10.90 1.19
C PRO A 94 6.20 -10.07 -0.04
N HIS A 95 4.90 -9.96 -0.32
CA HIS A 95 4.44 -9.15 -1.45
C HIS A 95 4.70 -7.66 -1.21
N LEU A 96 4.45 -7.17 0.01
CA LEU A 96 4.74 -5.78 0.35
C LEU A 96 6.24 -5.49 0.35
N ASP A 97 7.09 -6.45 0.73
CA ASP A 97 8.55 -6.32 0.64
C ASP A 97 9.01 -6.13 -0.81
N GLU A 98 8.50 -6.93 -1.74
CA GLU A 98 8.82 -6.76 -3.17
C GLU A 98 8.28 -5.43 -3.73
N ALA A 99 7.06 -5.03 -3.38
CA ALA A 99 6.51 -3.73 -3.75
C ALA A 99 7.39 -2.57 -3.25
N LEU A 100 7.90 -2.68 -2.03
CA LEU A 100 8.76 -1.67 -1.39
C LEU A 100 10.19 -1.67 -1.94
N LYS A 101 10.70 -2.80 -2.45
CA LYS A 101 11.97 -2.83 -3.22
C LYS A 101 11.86 -2.02 -4.51
N LEU A 102 10.74 -2.16 -5.22
CA LEU A 102 10.50 -1.41 -6.46
C LEU A 102 10.22 0.07 -6.19
N LYS A 103 9.47 0.37 -5.14
CA LYS A 103 9.09 1.73 -4.79
C LYS A 103 9.06 1.94 -3.27
N PRO A 104 10.18 2.38 -2.67
CA PRO A 104 10.34 2.45 -1.22
C PRO A 104 9.56 3.58 -0.55
N ASP A 105 9.01 4.54 -1.32
CA ASP A 105 8.22 5.68 -0.81
C ASP A 105 6.70 5.41 -0.82
N LEU A 106 6.28 4.16 -0.96
CA LEU A 106 4.88 3.77 -0.87
C LEU A 106 4.39 3.71 0.57
N SER A 107 3.87 4.85 1.05
CA SER A 107 3.27 4.94 2.39
C SER A 107 2.19 3.89 2.65
N ASN A 108 1.34 3.58 1.66
CA ASN A 108 0.30 2.56 1.77
C ASN A 108 0.88 1.15 1.93
N ALA A 109 1.92 0.80 1.17
CA ALA A 109 2.59 -0.49 1.30
C ALA A 109 3.26 -0.66 2.68
N TRP A 110 3.92 0.40 3.17
CA TRP A 110 4.48 0.42 4.52
C TRP A 110 3.39 0.33 5.61
N HIS A 111 2.25 1.01 5.42
CA HIS A 111 1.12 0.95 6.34
C HIS A 111 0.56 -0.47 6.42
N ASP A 112 0.26 -1.09 5.28
CA ASP A 112 -0.31 -2.44 5.22
C ASP A 112 0.68 -3.48 5.76
N LYS A 113 1.98 -3.26 5.54
CA LYS A 113 3.05 -4.10 6.12
C LYS A 113 3.09 -3.96 7.62
N GLY A 114 2.95 -2.73 8.12
CA GLY A 114 2.77 -2.42 9.52
C GLY A 114 1.63 -3.23 10.12
N ILE A 115 0.42 -3.07 9.58
CA ILE A 115 -0.78 -3.78 10.06
C ILE A 115 -0.56 -5.29 10.09
N ALA A 116 -0.02 -5.89 9.03
CA ALA A 116 0.27 -7.32 8.99
C ALA A 116 1.22 -7.75 10.12
N HIS A 117 2.31 -6.99 10.36
CA HIS A 117 3.18 -7.25 11.50
C HIS A 117 2.48 -7.07 12.85
N CYS A 118 1.57 -6.10 12.99
CA CYS A 118 0.84 -5.89 14.25
C CYS A 118 -0.11 -7.07 14.52
N GLU A 119 -0.80 -7.58 13.50
CA GLU A 119 -1.68 -8.76 13.59
C GLU A 119 -0.89 -10.03 13.95
N LEU A 120 0.32 -10.18 13.43
CA LEU A 120 1.26 -11.26 13.80
C LEU A 120 1.94 -11.05 15.16
N LYS A 121 1.61 -9.97 15.89
CA LYS A 121 2.26 -9.58 17.15
C LYS A 121 3.77 -9.39 17.03
N GLN A 122 4.26 -9.09 15.82
CA GLN A 122 5.66 -8.76 15.53
C GLN A 122 5.90 -7.27 15.80
N TYR A 123 5.80 -6.93 17.08
CA TYR A 123 5.76 -5.57 17.61
C TYR A 123 6.85 -4.62 17.08
N SER A 124 8.11 -5.07 17.05
CA SER A 124 9.22 -4.25 16.54
C SER A 124 9.08 -3.94 15.04
N ALA A 125 8.66 -4.93 14.25
CA ALA A 125 8.49 -4.77 12.81
C ALA A 125 7.26 -3.93 12.45
N CYS A 126 6.19 -4.02 13.25
CA CYS A 126 5.03 -3.14 13.15
C CYS A 126 5.41 -1.68 13.43
N ASP A 127 6.11 -1.41 14.54
CA ASP A 127 6.59 -0.06 14.89
C ASP A 127 7.47 0.54 13.78
N GLN A 128 8.40 -0.25 13.23
CA GLN A 128 9.28 0.19 12.15
C GLN A 128 8.49 0.50 10.87
N SER A 129 7.59 -0.41 10.46
CA SER A 129 6.83 -0.27 9.22
C SER A 129 5.85 0.89 9.28
N LEU A 130 5.13 1.08 10.40
CA LEU A 130 4.25 2.23 10.60
C LEU A 130 5.04 3.55 10.65
N THR A 131 6.27 3.54 11.18
CA THR A 131 7.13 4.73 11.15
C THR A 131 7.57 5.09 9.73
N MET A 132 7.89 4.09 8.90
CA MET A 132 8.16 4.31 7.48
C MET A 132 6.91 4.77 6.73
N ALA A 133 5.74 4.24 7.08
CA ALA A 133 4.47 4.67 6.50
C ALA A 133 4.22 6.16 6.73
N ILE A 134 4.41 6.63 7.97
CA ILE A 134 4.31 8.04 8.36
C ILE A 134 5.33 8.88 7.56
N LYS A 135 6.61 8.46 7.55
CA LYS A 135 7.70 9.17 6.85
C LYS A 135 7.40 9.44 5.38
N HIS A 136 6.71 8.52 4.71
CA HIS A 136 6.36 8.62 3.29
C HIS A 136 4.92 9.07 3.04
N SER A 137 4.15 9.32 4.11
CA SER A 137 2.74 9.70 3.98
C SER A 137 2.59 11.13 3.47
N ARG A 138 1.43 11.40 2.87
CA ARG A 138 1.04 12.78 2.59
C ARG A 138 0.42 13.37 3.86
N PRO A 139 0.67 14.65 4.18
CA PRO A 139 0.19 15.27 5.40
C PRO A 139 -1.32 15.12 5.62
N GLU A 140 -2.12 15.10 4.56
CA GLU A 140 -3.59 15.06 4.64
C GLU A 140 -4.16 13.75 5.21
N HIS A 141 -3.35 12.68 5.33
CA HIS A 141 -3.80 11.40 5.88
C HIS A 141 -2.88 10.82 6.95
N GLU A 142 -1.80 11.53 7.28
CA GLU A 142 -0.79 11.06 8.23
C GLU A 142 -1.39 10.74 9.60
N TYR A 143 -2.35 11.54 10.06
CA TYR A 143 -2.97 11.42 11.39
C TYR A 143 -3.63 10.04 11.63
N LEU A 144 -4.15 9.39 10.58
CA LEU A 144 -4.75 8.05 10.68
C LEU A 144 -3.69 6.99 10.96
N ILE A 145 -2.52 7.12 10.32
CA ILE A 145 -1.40 6.19 10.47
C ILE A 145 -0.76 6.39 11.85
N VAL A 146 -0.59 7.65 12.29
CA VAL A 146 -0.10 7.99 13.62
C VAL A 146 -1.04 7.43 14.71
N TRP A 147 -2.36 7.59 14.56
CA TRP A 147 -3.33 7.01 15.50
C TRP A 147 -3.25 5.48 15.56
N LYS A 148 -3.11 4.80 14.43
CA LYS A 148 -2.94 3.33 14.40
C LYS A 148 -1.67 2.89 15.14
N ARG A 149 -0.56 3.61 14.97
CA ARG A 149 0.67 3.35 15.72
C ARG A 149 0.48 3.59 17.22
N ALA A 150 -0.30 4.61 17.61
CA ALA A 150 -0.65 4.88 19.01
C ALA A 150 -1.39 3.71 19.66
N MET A 151 -2.43 3.20 19.00
CA MET A 151 -3.19 2.02 19.46
C MET A 151 -2.28 0.82 19.68
N HIS A 152 -1.45 0.51 18.68
CA HIS A 152 -0.53 -0.62 18.78
C HIS A 152 0.49 -0.46 19.93
N ARG A 153 0.99 0.76 20.15
CA ARG A 153 1.90 1.05 21.28
C ARG A 153 1.20 0.95 22.62
N ALA A 154 -0.10 1.25 22.69
CA ALA A 154 -0.90 1.04 23.89
C ALA A 154 -1.05 -0.46 24.19
N ASP A 155 -1.36 -1.28 23.18
CA ASP A 155 -1.43 -2.75 23.30
C ASP A 155 -0.11 -3.36 23.78
N MET A 156 1.03 -2.78 23.39
CA MET A 156 2.37 -3.16 23.86
C MET A 156 2.69 -2.71 25.29
N GLY A 157 1.81 -1.96 25.95
CA GLY A 157 2.09 -1.32 27.24
C GLY A 157 3.08 -0.14 27.15
N LYS A 158 3.47 0.29 25.95
CA LYS A 158 4.36 1.45 25.72
C LYS A 158 3.58 2.76 25.86
N ARG A 159 2.97 2.98 27.03
CA ARG A 159 2.03 4.07 27.31
C ARG A 159 2.57 5.46 26.94
N ASN A 160 3.83 5.76 27.25
CA ASN A 160 4.42 7.07 26.94
C ASN A 160 4.50 7.34 25.44
N LEU A 161 4.87 6.33 24.64
CA LEU A 161 4.95 6.45 23.18
C LEU A 161 3.57 6.49 22.54
N ALA A 162 2.61 5.72 23.07
CA ALA A 162 1.22 5.78 22.67
C ALA A 162 0.63 7.18 22.92
N ALA A 163 0.85 7.76 24.09
CA ALA A 163 0.38 9.10 24.43
C ALA A 163 0.93 10.18 23.49
N GLN A 164 2.21 10.10 23.13
CA GLN A 164 2.82 11.01 22.15
C GLN A 164 2.15 10.90 20.79
N ASP A 165 1.91 9.69 20.30
CA ASP A 165 1.25 9.48 19.00
C ASP A 165 -0.22 9.89 19.03
N PHE A 166 -0.97 9.60 20.10
CA PHE A 166 -2.35 10.08 20.24
C PHE A 166 -2.42 11.61 20.20
N ALA A 167 -1.56 12.29 20.96
CA ALA A 167 -1.49 13.74 20.96
C ALA A 167 -1.16 14.30 19.57
N LEU A 168 -0.20 13.69 18.87
CA LEU A 168 0.17 14.09 17.52
C LEU A 168 -0.98 13.88 16.52
N ALA A 169 -1.63 12.72 16.53
CA ALA A 169 -2.75 12.41 15.65
C ALA A 169 -3.93 13.37 15.87
N ILE A 170 -4.27 13.66 17.13
CA ILE A 170 -5.31 14.64 17.49
C ILE A 170 -4.96 16.02 16.95
N LYS A 171 -3.73 16.49 17.21
CA LYS A 171 -3.26 17.81 16.76
C LYS A 171 -3.33 17.94 15.24
N GLN A 172 -2.88 16.91 14.51
CA GLN A 172 -2.92 16.89 13.05
C GLN A 172 -4.35 16.89 12.50
N ALA A 173 -5.22 16.07 13.08
CA ALA A 173 -6.63 16.02 12.69
C ALA A 173 -7.33 17.37 12.91
N VAL A 174 -7.14 18.00 14.08
CA VAL A 174 -7.68 19.34 14.35
C VAL A 174 -7.16 20.37 13.35
N ALA A 175 -5.85 20.38 13.07
CA ALA A 175 -5.25 21.30 12.11
C ALA A 175 -5.81 21.16 10.69
N GLN A 176 -6.34 19.98 10.36
CA GLN A 176 -6.97 19.69 9.06
C GLN A 176 -8.49 19.86 9.06
N GLY A 177 -9.09 20.28 10.18
CA GLY A 177 -10.54 20.41 10.34
C GLY A 177 -11.28 19.08 10.61
N GLU A 178 -10.54 17.99 10.80
CA GLU A 178 -11.05 16.63 11.03
C GLU A 178 -11.46 16.42 12.50
N THR A 179 -12.39 17.25 12.97
CA THR A 179 -12.82 17.33 14.38
C THR A 179 -13.41 16.01 14.90
N LYS A 180 -14.17 15.28 14.07
CA LYS A 180 -14.70 13.95 14.42
C LYS A 180 -13.60 12.92 14.63
N ALA A 181 -12.58 12.94 13.76
CA ALA A 181 -11.42 12.05 13.89
C ALA A 181 -10.64 12.36 15.18
N ALA A 182 -10.39 13.65 15.44
CA ALA A 182 -9.72 14.08 16.68
C ALA A 182 -10.46 13.62 17.95
N GLN A 183 -11.79 13.75 17.98
CA GLN A 183 -12.62 13.26 19.08
C GLN A 183 -12.53 11.74 19.24
N ALA A 184 -12.62 11.00 18.12
CA ALA A 184 -12.47 9.54 18.14
C ALA A 184 -11.11 9.11 18.70
N PHE A 185 -10.03 9.78 18.30
CA PHE A 185 -8.68 9.45 18.78
C PHE A 185 -8.51 9.75 20.27
N ALA A 186 -9.08 10.86 20.76
CA ALA A 186 -9.08 11.17 22.19
C ALA A 186 -9.89 10.15 23.00
N LEU A 187 -11.00 9.66 22.45
CA LEU A 187 -11.78 8.58 23.06
C LEU A 187 -10.98 7.27 23.11
N SER A 188 -10.28 6.92 22.03
CA SER A 188 -9.36 5.77 22.00
C SER A 188 -8.27 5.89 23.07
N ALA A 189 -7.62 7.05 23.18
CA ALA A 189 -6.61 7.28 24.21
C ALA A 189 -7.18 7.07 25.62
N ARG A 190 -8.38 7.61 25.89
CA ARG A 190 -9.05 7.44 27.20
C ARG A 190 -9.39 5.98 27.50
N ALA A 191 -9.82 5.20 26.50
CA ALA A 191 -10.09 3.78 26.65
C ALA A 191 -8.83 3.01 27.08
N GLU A 192 -7.65 3.45 26.64
CA GLU A 192 -6.35 2.92 27.04
C GLU A 192 -5.82 3.47 28.38
N GLY A 193 -6.63 4.30 29.07
CA GLY A 193 -6.26 4.99 30.30
C GLY A 193 -5.28 6.16 30.08
N ILE A 194 -5.21 6.70 28.86
CA ILE A 194 -4.34 7.81 28.48
C ILE A 194 -5.20 9.07 28.32
N ASN A 195 -5.06 10.01 29.26
CA ASN A 195 -5.77 11.28 29.18
C ASN A 195 -4.99 12.29 28.34
N ILE A 196 -5.54 12.64 27.18
CA ILE A 196 -5.04 13.73 26.32
C ILE A 196 -6.00 14.92 26.43
N ASN A 197 -5.47 16.09 26.75
CA ASN A 197 -6.23 17.34 26.66
C ASN A 197 -6.35 17.73 25.18
N LEU A 198 -7.58 17.89 24.70
CA LEU A 198 -7.84 18.43 23.37
C LEU A 198 -7.45 19.92 23.35
N PRO A 199 -6.79 20.40 22.27
CA PRO A 199 -6.55 21.82 22.07
C PRO A 199 -7.84 22.61 21.77
#